data_AF-A0A8T6UB04-F1
#
_entry.id   AF-A0A8T6UB04-F1
#
_cell.length_a   1.000
_cell.length_b   1.000
_cell.length_c   1.000
_cell.angle_alpha   90.00
_cell.angle_beta   90.00
_cell.angle_gamma   90.00
#
_symmetry.space_group_name_H-M   'P 1'
#
loop_
_entity.id
_entity.type
_entity.pdbx_description
1 polymer ?
#
loop_
_entity_poly.entity_id
_entity_poly.type
_entity_poly.pdbx_seq_one_letter_code
_entity_poly.pdbx_strand_id
1 'polypeptide(L)'
;GWIWWSPGYYESAFGEMRVNAIAKTGSTVLATDTSDRFDIICPATFLIQPNGGVTLVAGSTYTIKWRTSADPEQVIGGVWIRYSLDGGGYWYTVG
;
A
#
# COMPACT_ATOMS: atom_id res chain seq x y z
N GLY A 1 27.99 9.46 1.55
CA GLY A 1 26.98 10.42 1.08
C GLY A 1 25.62 9.77 1.12
N TRP A 2 24.54 10.53 0.99
CA TRP A 2 23.17 10.01 0.94
C TRP A 2 22.34 10.78 -0.09
N ILE A 3 21.33 10.11 -0.64
CA ILE A 3 20.30 10.69 -1.49
C ILE A 3 18.94 10.19 -1.01
N TRP A 4 17.90 10.97 -1.26
CA TRP A 4 16.52 10.54 -1.05
C TRP A 4 15.97 9.94 -2.33
N TRP A 5 15.29 8.81 -2.22
CA TRP A 5 14.57 8.17 -3.30
C TRP A 5 13.26 7.60 -2.77
N SER A 6 12.18 7.79 -3.52
CA SER A 6 10.88 7.18 -3.27
C SER A 6 10.49 6.37 -4.51
N PRO A 7 10.02 5.13 -4.36
CA PRO A 7 9.45 4.38 -5.48
C PRO A 7 8.18 5.06 -5.99
N GLY A 8 7.85 4.86 -7.27
CA GLY A 8 6.53 5.23 -7.81
C GLY A 8 5.40 4.36 -7.22
N TYR A 9 4.16 4.69 -7.56
CA TYR A 9 3.01 3.87 -7.18
C TYR A 9 3.00 2.55 -7.97
N TYR A 10 3.17 1.44 -7.27
CA TYR A 10 3.04 0.07 -7.79
C TYR A 10 2.10 -0.72 -6.90
N GLU A 11 1.18 -1.50 -7.46
CA GLU A 11 0.29 -2.38 -6.67
C GLU A 11 1.12 -3.36 -5.81
N SER A 12 2.14 -3.97 -6.40
CA SER A 12 3.29 -4.56 -5.74
C SER A 12 4.43 -4.71 -6.76
N ALA A 13 5.67 -4.58 -6.31
CA ALA A 13 6.85 -4.78 -7.15
C ALA A 13 8.04 -5.28 -6.32
N PHE A 14 9.08 -5.73 -7.01
CA PHE A 14 10.36 -6.06 -6.41
C PHE A 14 11.42 -5.12 -6.96
N GLY A 15 12.30 -4.66 -6.08
CA GLY A 15 13.40 -3.76 -6.42
C GLY A 15 14.76 -4.32 -6.03
N GLU A 16 15.78 -3.82 -6.72
CA GLU A 16 17.20 -3.97 -6.39
C GLU A 16 17.87 -2.62 -6.63
N MET A 17 18.82 -2.25 -5.77
CA MET A 17 19.62 -1.03 -5.93
C MET A 17 21.00 -1.39 -6.42
N ARG A 18 21.57 -0.56 -7.30
CA ARG A 18 22.96 -0.68 -7.77
C ARG A 18 23.70 0.62 -7.61
N VAL A 19 24.90 0.56 -7.05
CA VAL A 19 25.83 1.68 -6.95
C VAL A 19 27.06 1.37 -7.79
N ASN A 20 27.44 2.30 -8.66
CA ASN A 20 28.64 2.21 -9.49
C ASN A 20 29.63 3.30 -9.10
N ALA A 21 30.86 2.92 -8.75
CA ALA A 21 31.98 3.86 -8.68
C ALA A 21 32.46 4.15 -10.10
N ILE A 22 32.50 5.42 -10.50
CA ILE A 22 32.88 5.82 -11.86
C ILE A 22 34.26 6.50 -11.81
N ALA A 23 35.13 6.18 -12.78
CA ALA A 23 36.42 6.83 -12.94
C ALA A 23 36.26 8.34 -13.14
N LYS A 24 37.30 9.12 -12.83
CA LYS A 24 37.28 10.59 -12.98
C LYS A 24 36.97 11.04 -14.42
N THR A 25 37.26 10.21 -15.42
CA THR A 25 36.93 10.44 -16.84
C THR A 25 35.42 10.31 -17.15
N GLY A 26 34.63 9.77 -16.22
CA GLY A 26 33.17 9.72 -16.28
C GLY A 26 32.56 8.55 -17.05
N SER A 27 33.37 7.76 -17.77
CA SER A 27 32.84 6.70 -18.66
C SER A 27 33.14 5.26 -18.21
N THR A 28 34.07 5.06 -17.28
CA THR A 28 34.49 3.72 -16.84
C THR A 28 33.97 3.43 -15.44
N VAL A 29 33.28 2.31 -15.27
CA VAL A 29 32.90 1.79 -13.93
C VAL A 29 34.11 1.07 -13.32
N LEU A 30 34.49 1.47 -12.12
CA LEU A 30 35.63 0.93 -11.37
C LEU A 30 35.22 -0.14 -10.35
N ALA A 31 34.01 -0.03 -9.81
CA ALA A 31 33.43 -1.01 -8.89
C ALA A 31 31.90 -0.92 -8.93
N THR A 32 31.24 -2.04 -8.63
CA THR A 32 29.79 -2.14 -8.54
C THR A 32 29.41 -2.85 -7.26
N ASP A 33 28.43 -2.31 -6.55
CA ASP A 33 27.76 -2.96 -5.45
C ASP A 33 26.26 -3.01 -5.73
N THR A 34 25.59 -4.11 -5.35
CA THR A 34 24.16 -4.33 -5.59
C THR A 34 23.51 -4.79 -4.29
N SER A 35 22.37 -4.21 -3.94
CA SER A 35 21.61 -4.63 -2.77
C SER A 35 21.01 -6.02 -2.96
N ASP A 36 20.62 -6.64 -1.85
CA ASP A 36 19.64 -7.72 -1.91
C ASP A 36 18.30 -7.21 -2.47
N ARG A 37 17.46 -8.15 -2.90
CA ARG A 37 16.09 -7.87 -3.36
C ARG A 37 15.23 -7.38 -2.20
N PHE A 38 14.44 -6.35 -2.46
CA PHE A 38 13.44 -5.82 -1.53
C PHE A 38 12.07 -5.69 -2.18
N ASP A 39 11.04 -5.63 -1.34
CA ASP A 39 9.65 -5.48 -1.76
C ASP A 39 9.25 -4.01 -1.81
N ILE A 40 8.49 -3.65 -2.84
CA ILE A 40 7.78 -2.38 -2.96
C ILE A 40 6.30 -2.70 -2.91
N ILE A 41 5.62 -2.21 -1.87
CA ILE A 41 4.20 -2.49 -1.64
C ILE A 41 3.38 -1.22 -1.73
N CYS A 42 2.21 -1.29 -2.36
CA CYS A 42 1.22 -0.22 -2.27
C CYS A 42 0.59 -0.22 -0.87
N PRO A 43 0.32 0.95 -0.28
CA PRO A 43 -0.63 1.05 0.81
C PRO A 43 -1.99 0.45 0.41
N ALA A 44 -2.56 -0.40 1.26
CA ALA A 44 -3.80 -1.12 1.01
C ALA A 44 -4.75 -1.03 2.22
N THR A 45 -6.05 -1.21 1.99
CA THR A 45 -7.06 -1.25 3.06
C THR A 45 -7.87 -2.54 2.98
N PHE A 46 -8.14 -3.15 4.13
CA PHE A 46 -8.82 -4.44 4.25
C PHE A 46 -10.02 -4.33 5.19
N LEU A 47 -11.19 -4.80 4.73
CA LEU A 47 -12.37 -4.99 5.58
C LEU A 47 -12.28 -6.35 6.26
N ILE A 48 -12.26 -6.35 7.60
CA ILE A 48 -12.16 -7.57 8.43
C ILE A 48 -13.57 -8.06 8.80
N GLN A 49 -14.47 -7.15 9.21
CA GLN A 49 -15.85 -7.47 9.58
C GLN A 49 -16.78 -6.28 9.35
N PRO A 50 -18.01 -6.48 8.83
CA PRO A 50 -18.51 -7.72 8.22
C PRO A 50 -17.79 -8.00 6.89
N ASN A 51 -17.41 -9.25 6.62
CA ASN A 51 -16.75 -9.62 5.37
C ASN A 51 -17.32 -10.94 4.83
N GLY A 52 -18.20 -10.85 3.82
CA GLY A 52 -18.72 -11.98 3.04
C GLY A 52 -19.47 -13.08 3.82
N GLY A 53 -20.64 -13.51 3.33
CA GLY A 53 -21.33 -14.68 3.90
C GLY A 53 -21.83 -14.55 5.34
N VAL A 54 -21.90 -13.31 5.88
CA VAL A 54 -22.47 -13.03 7.19
C VAL A 54 -23.89 -12.51 7.05
N THR A 55 -24.82 -13.06 7.83
CA THR A 55 -26.17 -12.51 7.98
C THR A 55 -26.21 -11.52 9.14
N LEU A 56 -26.64 -10.29 8.87
CA LEU A 56 -26.85 -9.26 9.88
C LEU A 56 -28.35 -9.13 10.16
N VAL A 57 -28.70 -9.00 11.44
CA VAL A 57 -30.08 -8.79 11.90
C VAL A 57 -30.35 -7.30 12.02
N ALA A 58 -31.41 -6.82 11.37
CA ALA A 58 -31.80 -5.42 11.42
C ALA A 58 -32.04 -4.96 12.87
N GLY A 59 -31.65 -3.73 13.18
CA GLY A 59 -31.78 -3.13 14.51
C GLY A 59 -30.70 -3.53 15.52
N SER A 60 -29.81 -4.46 15.17
CA SER A 60 -28.64 -4.79 15.99
C SER A 60 -27.45 -3.89 15.68
N THR A 61 -26.61 -3.66 16.69
CA THR A 61 -25.36 -2.91 16.53
C THR A 61 -24.22 -3.89 16.24
N TYR A 62 -23.44 -3.59 15.19
CA TYR A 62 -22.28 -4.39 14.80
C TYR A 62 -21.02 -3.53 14.79
N THR A 63 -19.92 -4.09 15.27
CA THR A 63 -18.61 -3.46 15.14
C THR A 63 -18.06 -3.66 13.74
N ILE A 64 -17.74 -2.57 13.06
CA ILE A 64 -17.00 -2.61 11.79
C ILE A 64 -15.51 -2.63 12.09
N LYS A 65 -14.81 -3.63 11.57
CA LYS A 65 -13.37 -3.79 11.72
C LYS A 65 -12.72 -3.69 10.36
N TRP A 66 -11.73 -2.81 10.25
CA TRP A 66 -10.89 -2.65 9.08
C TRP A 66 -9.45 -2.42 9.52
N ARG A 67 -8.51 -2.56 8.58
CA ARG A 67 -7.10 -2.19 8.79
C ARG A 67 -6.49 -1.65 7.51
N THR A 68 -5.52 -0.76 7.63
CA THR A 68 -4.59 -0.44 6.54
C THR A 68 -3.37 -1.35 6.58
N SER A 69 -2.64 -1.46 5.47
CA SER A 69 -1.28 -1.99 5.45
C SER A 69 -0.32 -1.04 6.17
N ALA A 70 0.94 -1.46 6.29
CA ALA A 70 2.01 -0.52 6.60
C ALA A 70 2.03 0.58 5.53
N ASP A 71 1.94 1.83 5.98
CA ASP A 71 1.90 3.03 5.14
C ASP A 71 2.85 4.08 5.74
N PRO A 72 4.17 3.87 5.58
CA PRO A 72 5.18 4.70 6.24
C PRO A 72 5.17 6.15 5.74
N GLU A 73 4.71 6.38 4.51
CA GLU A 73 4.58 7.71 3.92
C GLU A 73 3.23 8.38 4.27
N GLN A 74 2.37 7.71 5.05
CA GLN A 74 1.05 8.19 5.46
C GLN A 74 0.19 8.67 4.28
N VAL A 75 0.26 7.94 3.17
CA VAL A 75 -0.52 8.21 1.96
C VAL A 75 -2.02 8.05 2.22
N ILE A 76 -2.39 7.08 3.06
CA ILE A 76 -3.77 6.83 3.47
C ILE A 76 -4.13 7.82 4.57
N GLY A 77 -4.71 8.96 4.15
CA GLY A 77 -5.22 9.99 5.06
C GLY A 77 -6.51 9.63 5.80
N GLY A 78 -7.17 8.53 5.44
CA GLY A 78 -8.40 8.06 6.07
C GLY A 78 -9.11 6.97 5.26
N VAL A 79 -10.23 6.47 5.79
CA VAL A 79 -11.07 5.49 5.11
C VAL A 79 -12.53 5.95 5.11
N TRP A 80 -13.23 5.69 4.00
CA TRP A 80 -14.67 5.80 3.95
C TRP A 80 -15.27 4.40 4.09
N ILE A 81 -16.12 4.21 5.09
CA ILE A 81 -16.88 2.98 5.23
C ILE A 81 -18.26 3.23 4.61
N ARG A 82 -18.64 2.38 3.66
CA ARG A 82 -19.92 2.47 2.98
C ARG A 82 -20.54 1.09 2.85
N TYR A 83 -21.86 1.02 2.90
CA TYR A 83 -22.60 -0.21 2.60
C TYR A 83 -23.60 0.04 1.48
N SER A 84 -23.92 -1.02 0.74
CA SER A 84 -24.90 -1.02 -0.34
C SER A 84 -25.93 -2.10 -0.07
N LEU A 85 -27.18 -1.82 -0.44
CA LEU A 85 -28.30 -2.76 -0.38
C LEU A 85 -28.72 -3.26 -1.77
N ASP A 86 -28.12 -2.74 -2.84
CA ASP A 86 -28.51 -2.96 -4.22
C ASP A 86 -27.35 -3.52 -5.09
N GLY A 87 -26.37 -4.15 -4.45
CA GLY A 87 -25.23 -4.75 -5.15
C GLY A 87 -24.23 -3.74 -5.71
N GLY A 88 -24.22 -2.51 -5.19
CA GLY A 88 -23.24 -1.47 -5.50
C GLY A 88 -23.75 -0.35 -6.39
N GLY A 89 -25.04 -0.29 -6.67
CA GLY A 89 -25.67 0.83 -7.40
C GLY A 89 -25.76 2.11 -6.57
N TYR A 90 -26.04 1.97 -5.27
CA TYR A 90 -26.07 3.05 -4.29
C TYR A 90 -25.34 2.66 -3.01
N TRP A 91 -24.68 3.66 -2.41
CA TRP A 91 -23.85 3.49 -1.23
C TRP A 91 -24.22 4.47 -0.13
N TYR A 92 -24.52 3.94 1.06
CA TYR A 92 -24.75 4.70 2.28
C TYR A 92 -23.45 4.83 3.05
N THR A 93 -23.06 6.06 3.41
CA THR A 93 -21.90 6.30 4.28
C THR A 93 -22.21 5.87 5.70
N VAL A 94 -21.33 5.04 6.25
CA VAL A 94 -21.23 4.79 7.68
C VAL A 94 -20.22 5.80 8.22
N GLY A 95 -20.57 6.44 9.34
CA GLY A 95 -19.90 7.64 9.87
C GLY A 95 -18.38 7.63 9.89
#